data_AF-A0A2I0SZL4-F1
#
_entry.id   AF-A0A2I0SZL4-F1
#
_cell.length_a   1.000
_cell.length_b   1.000
_cell.length_c   1.000
_cell.angle_alpha   90.00
_cell.angle_beta   90.00
_cell.angle_gamma   90.00
#
_symmetry.space_group_name_H-M   'P 1'
#
loop_
_entity.id
_entity.type
_entity.pdbx_description
1 polymer ?
#
loop_
_entity_poly.entity_id
_entity_poly.type
_entity_poly.pdbx_seq_one_letter_code
_entity_poly.pdbx_strand_id
1 'polypeptide(L)'
;MLQSDVVSVCWTFDGVRITDIFDKIPMTVAGVVGYLESVSPYQAFMKNDPEAAKSLLQETEKRMLEIMGVSSRETPVEFWVRHVCVLGCKGR
;
A
#
# COMPACT_ATOMS: atom_id res chain seq x y z
N MET A 1 -8.93 -10.21 22.06
CA MET A 1 -10.30 -9.66 21.89
C MET A 1 -10.21 -8.16 22.16
N LEU A 2 -9.73 -7.42 21.16
CA LEU A 2 -9.43 -5.98 21.22
C LEU A 2 -10.70 -5.24 20.79
N GLN A 3 -11.48 -4.78 21.76
CA GLN A 3 -12.62 -3.92 21.49
C GLN A 3 -12.87 -3.07 22.73
N SER A 4 -12.45 -1.80 22.69
CA SER A 4 -13.22 -0.62 23.14
C SER A 4 -12.40 0.66 23.35
N ASP A 5 -11.07 0.61 23.47
CA ASP A 5 -10.30 1.79 23.91
C ASP A 5 -9.78 2.73 22.80
N VAL A 6 -10.58 2.96 21.74
CA VAL A 6 -10.23 3.95 20.69
C VAL A 6 -11.35 4.98 20.44
N VAL A 7 -12.44 4.94 21.22
CA VAL A 7 -13.58 5.88 21.03
C VAL A 7 -13.55 7.06 22.01
N SER A 8 -12.49 7.22 22.81
CA SER A 8 -12.35 8.34 23.77
C SER A 8 -11.25 9.35 23.42
N VAL A 9 -10.99 9.59 22.14
CA VAL A 9 -10.32 10.82 21.69
C VAL A 9 -11.21 11.49 20.64
N CYS A 10 -12.41 11.85 21.07
CA CYS A 10 -13.31 12.73 20.35
C CYS A 10 -13.35 14.09 21.06
N TRP A 11 -12.22 14.81 21.11
CA TRP A 11 -12.23 16.19 21.61
C TRP A 11 -11.25 17.06 20.79
N THR A 12 -11.84 17.82 19.86
CA THR A 12 -11.31 19.02 19.18
C THR A 12 -9.99 18.89 18.44
N PHE A 13 -10.03 18.30 17.24
CA PHE A 13 -9.04 18.61 16.19
C PHE A 13 -9.81 19.20 15.03
N ASP A 14 -9.71 20.52 14.80
CA ASP A 14 -10.22 21.21 13.60
C ASP A 14 -9.35 20.84 12.39
N GLY A 15 -9.17 19.54 12.16
CA GLY A 15 -8.37 19.03 11.07
C GLY A 15 -9.25 18.53 9.95
N VAL A 16 -9.16 19.20 8.81
CA VAL A 16 -9.78 18.69 7.58
C VAL A 16 -9.03 17.43 7.16
N ARG A 17 -9.76 16.31 7.05
CA ARG A 17 -9.24 15.07 6.47
C ARG A 17 -9.56 15.07 4.97
N ILE A 18 -8.53 15.07 4.14
CA ILE A 18 -8.67 14.95 2.69
C ILE A 18 -8.30 13.52 2.32
N THR A 19 -9.25 12.79 1.74
CA THR A 19 -9.13 11.35 1.43
C THR A 19 -9.19 11.02 -0.06
N ASP A 20 -9.38 12.04 -0.90
CA ASP A 20 -9.61 11.91 -2.34
C ASP A 20 -8.39 12.35 -3.17
N ILE A 21 -7.20 12.23 -2.60
CA ILE A 21 -5.95 12.49 -3.31
C ILE A 21 -5.45 11.16 -3.86
N PHE A 22 -5.47 11.04 -5.19
CA PHE A 22 -4.93 9.89 -5.91
C PHE A 22 -3.76 10.30 -6.76
N ASP A 23 -2.62 9.68 -6.52
CA ASP A 23 -1.46 9.80 -7.40
C ASP A 23 -1.44 8.65 -8.39
N LYS A 24 -1.32 9.01 -9.66
CA LYS A 24 -1.17 8.08 -10.78
C LYS A 24 0.30 8.04 -11.17
N ILE A 25 0.96 6.94 -10.82
CA ILE A 25 2.39 6.78 -11.05
C ILE A 25 2.58 5.78 -12.20
N PRO A 26 3.15 6.20 -13.34
CA PRO A 26 3.54 5.24 -14.38
C PRO A 26 4.72 4.42 -13.87
N MET A 27 4.54 3.11 -13.82
CA MET A 27 5.46 2.16 -13.21
C MET A 27 5.48 0.87 -14.04
N THR A 28 6.55 0.07 -13.94
CA THR A 28 6.56 -1.28 -14.56
C THR A 28 6.02 -2.33 -13.60
N VAL A 29 5.62 -3.50 -14.10
CA VAL A 29 5.22 -4.64 -13.24
C VAL A 29 6.33 -4.97 -12.22
N ALA A 30 7.59 -4.94 -12.65
CA ALA A 30 8.74 -5.10 -11.75
C ALA A 30 8.77 -4.02 -10.65
N GLY A 31 8.45 -2.76 -10.99
CA GLY A 31 8.34 -1.68 -10.03
C GLY A 31 7.23 -1.90 -9.00
N VAL A 32 6.08 -2.46 -9.39
CA VAL A 32 4.98 -2.77 -8.47
C VAL A 32 5.40 -3.85 -7.47
N VAL A 33 6.07 -4.90 -7.95
CA VAL A 33 6.61 -5.96 -7.09
C VAL A 33 7.64 -5.40 -6.11
N GLY A 34 8.57 -4.56 -6.57
CA GLY A 34 9.54 -3.89 -5.70
C GLY A 34 8.89 -2.94 -4.68
N TYR A 35 7.78 -2.28 -5.05
CA TYR A 35 6.99 -1.50 -4.10
C TYR A 35 6.37 -2.39 -3.01
N LEU A 36 5.78 -3.52 -3.37
CA LEU A 36 5.23 -4.50 -2.43
C LEU A 36 6.30 -5.10 -1.51
N GLU A 37 7.54 -5.27 -1.99
CA GLU A 37 8.66 -5.68 -1.14
C GLU A 37 8.99 -4.66 -0.03
N SER A 38 8.77 -3.38 -0.31
CA SER A 38 9.13 -2.29 0.61
C SER A 38 8.10 -2.06 1.73
N VAL A 39 6.88 -2.59 1.59
CA VAL A 39 5.82 -2.30 2.58
C VAL A 39 6.04 -3.04 3.90
N SER A 40 5.73 -2.38 5.02
CA SER A 40 5.94 -2.94 6.36
C SER A 40 5.24 -4.27 6.63
N PRO A 41 4.02 -4.57 6.11
CA PRO A 41 3.40 -5.87 6.31
C PRO A 41 4.20 -6.99 5.64
N TYR A 42 4.79 -6.73 4.47
CA TYR A 42 5.60 -7.70 3.76
C TYR A 42 6.92 -7.95 4.50
N GLN A 43 7.58 -6.91 5.00
CA GLN A 43 8.78 -7.07 5.82
C GLN A 43 8.50 -7.85 7.12
N ALA A 44 7.35 -7.64 7.75
CA ALA A 44 6.92 -8.42 8.90
C ALA A 44 6.66 -9.89 8.50
N PHE A 45 6.01 -10.11 7.36
CA PHE A 45 5.76 -11.45 6.84
C PHE A 45 7.06 -12.20 6.52
N MET A 46 8.02 -11.53 5.87
CA MET A 46 9.35 -12.07 5.55
C MET A 46 10.13 -12.50 6.80
N LYS A 47 9.95 -11.81 7.93
CA LYS A 47 10.58 -12.20 9.21
C LYS A 47 9.95 -13.44 9.85
N ASN A 48 8.65 -13.64 9.62
CA ASN A 48 7.91 -14.76 10.19
C ASN A 48 8.04 -16.03 9.34
N ASP A 49 7.87 -15.90 8.03
CA ASP A 49 7.95 -16.99 7.06
C ASP A 49 8.57 -16.48 5.74
N PRO A 50 9.90 -16.59 5.58
CA PRO A 50 10.60 -16.07 4.41
C PRO A 50 10.31 -16.87 3.14
N GLU A 51 9.98 -18.16 3.22
CA GLU A 51 9.69 -18.98 2.04
C GLU A 51 8.30 -18.66 1.50
N ALA A 52 7.29 -18.60 2.38
CA ALA A 52 5.94 -18.21 1.98
C ALA A 52 5.89 -16.75 1.48
N ALA A 53 6.68 -15.84 2.06
CA ALA A 53 6.79 -14.45 1.60
C ALA A 53 7.30 -14.35 0.15
N LYS A 54 8.39 -15.05 -0.17
CA LYS A 54 8.94 -15.08 -1.54
C LYS A 54 7.96 -15.73 -2.52
N SER A 55 7.33 -16.83 -2.12
CA SER A 55 6.32 -17.51 -2.94
C SER A 55 5.14 -16.59 -3.25
N LEU A 56 4.65 -15.83 -2.26
CA LEU A 56 3.56 -14.88 -2.41
C LEU A 56 3.87 -13.80 -3.46
N LEU A 57 5.09 -13.24 -3.44
CA LEU A 57 5.47 -12.24 -4.44
C LEU A 57 5.56 -12.83 -5.84
N GLN A 58 6.16 -14.01 -5.98
CA GLN A 58 6.27 -14.68 -7.28
C GLN A 58 4.90 -15.03 -7.86
N GLU A 59 3.99 -15.53 -7.03
CA GLU A 59 2.62 -15.83 -7.42
C GLU A 59 1.85 -14.56 -7.79
N THR A 60 2.01 -13.49 -7.02
CA THR A 60 1.39 -12.18 -7.30
C THR A 60 1.89 -11.61 -8.62
N GLU A 61 3.20 -11.65 -8.88
CA GLU A 61 3.80 -11.22 -10.14
C GLU A 61 3.23 -12.01 -11.32
N LYS A 62 3.23 -13.34 -11.22
CA LYS A 62 2.69 -14.22 -12.27
C LYS A 62 1.22 -13.91 -12.54
N ARG A 63 0.41 -13.76 -11.49
CA ARG A 63 -1.01 -13.44 -11.60
C ARG A 63 -1.25 -12.07 -12.23
N MET A 64 -0.41 -11.07 -11.91
CA MET A 64 -0.47 -9.75 -12.56
C MET A 64 -0.22 -9.87 -14.07
N LEU A 65 0.83 -10.60 -14.47
CA LEU A 65 1.17 -10.83 -15.88
C LEU A 65 0.04 -11.58 -16.62
N GLU A 66 -0.55 -12.61 -15.99
CA GLU A 66 -1.67 -13.37 -16.54
C GLU A 66 -2.93 -12.52 -16.73
N ILE A 67 -3.31 -11.71 -15.73
CA ILE A 67 -4.50 -10.84 -15.81
C ILE A 67 -4.34 -9.78 -16.91
N MET A 68 -3.13 -9.25 -17.08
CA MET A 68 -2.84 -8.25 -18.11
C MET A 68 -2.60 -8.87 -19.50
N GLY A 69 -2.47 -10.20 -19.59
CA GLY A 69 -2.15 -10.89 -20.84
C GLY A 69 -0.76 -10.55 -21.40
N VAL A 70 0.16 -10.06 -20.56
CA VAL A 70 1.49 -9.63 -20.97
C VAL A 70 2.56 -10.55 -20.40
N SER A 71 3.62 -10.82 -21.17
CA SER A 71 4.72 -11.67 -20.74
C SER A 71 5.91 -10.89 -20.16
N SER A 72 5.97 -9.57 -20.39
CA SER A 72 7.10 -8.74 -19.97
C SER A 72 6.87 -8.06 -18.63
N ARG A 73 7.83 -8.19 -17.73
CA ARG A 73 7.88 -7.47 -16.45
C ARG A 73 8.11 -5.96 -16.60
N GLU A 74 8.55 -5.53 -17.77
CA GLU A 74 8.79 -4.12 -18.10
C GLU A 74 7.53 -3.42 -18.63
N THR A 75 6.43 -4.16 -18.77
CA THR A 75 5.16 -3.58 -19.23
C THR A 75 4.76 -2.43 -18.31
N PRO A 76 4.49 -1.23 -18.86
CA PRO A 76 4.04 -0.10 -18.05
C PRO A 76 2.61 -0.33 -17.56
N VAL A 77 2.37 0.04 -16.31
CA VAL A 77 1.10 -0.01 -15.60
C VAL A 77 0.85 1.33 -14.90
N GLU A 78 -0.41 1.75 -14.82
CA GLU A 78 -0.80 2.86 -13.96
C GLU A 78 -0.99 2.35 -12.52
N PHE A 79 -0.12 2.76 -11.61
CA PHE A 79 -0.26 2.46 -10.19
C PHE A 79 -0.97 3.61 -9.48
N TRP A 80 -2.07 3.29 -8.79
CA TRP A 80 -2.92 4.28 -8.12
C TRP A 80 -2.71 4.20 -6.61
N VAL A 81 -2.18 5.27 -6.01
CA VAL A 81 -1.98 5.36 -4.57
C VAL A 81 -2.99 6.34 -3.98
N ARG A 82 -3.76 5.88 -3.00
CA ARG A 82 -4.64 6.76 -2.23
C ARG A 82 -3.85 7.37 -1.08
N HIS A 83 -3.74 8.68 -1.08
CA HIS A 83 -3.17 9.43 0.03
C HIS A 83 -4.27 9.90 0.97
N VAL A 84 -4.05 9.74 2.28
CA VAL A 84 -4.89 10.32 3.32
C VAL A 84 -4.08 11.42 3.99
N CYS A 85 -4.49 12.67 3.76
CA CYS A 85 -3.86 13.84 4.37
C CYS A 85 -4.72 14.32 5.54
N VAL A 86 -4.10 14.41 6.72
CA VAL A 86 -4.72 14.99 7.92
C VAL A 86 -4.03 16.32 8.18
N LEU A 87 -4.75 17.42 7.94
CA LEU A 87 -4.23 18.76 8.19
C LEU A 87 -4.55 19.16 9.62
N GLY A 88 -3.59 19.74 10.34
CA GLY A 88 -3.79 20.28 11.68
C GLY A 88 -3.40 21.74 11.73
N CYS A 89 -4.27 22.58 12.30
CA CYS A 89 -3.91 23.94 12.66
C CYS A 89 -3.28 23.95 14.05
N LYS A 90 -2.05 24.48 14.18
CA LYS A 90 -1.48 24.76 15.49
C LYS A 90 -2.12 26.04 16.02
N GLY A 91 -2.88 25.93 17.11
CA GLY A 91 -3.41 27.09 17.84
C GLY A 91 -2.28 28.01 18.28
N ARG A 92 -2.47 29.32 18.09
CA ARG A 92 -1.49 30.36 18.40
C ARG A 92 -1.36 30.55 19.91
#